data_AF-A0A8J7IAC0-F1
#
_entry.id   AF-A0A8J7IAC0-F1
#
_cell.length_a   1.000
_cell.length_b   1.000
_cell.length_c   1.000
_cell.angle_alpha   90.00
_cell.angle_beta   90.00
_cell.angle_gamma   90.00
#
_symmetry.space_group_name_H-M   'P 1'
#
loop_
_entity.id
_entity.type
_entity.pdbx_description
1 polymer ?
#
loop_
_entity_poly.entity_id
_entity_poly.type
_entity_poly.pdbx_seq_one_letter_code
_entity_poly.pdbx_strand_id
1 'polypeptide(L)'
;LNTHFKHIQYRTFKKLGLPIGSGMVESACKWLIQQRFKGVGMRWSEDGFNHLLHLRLAWVNQRFDTLFSDEPLTLTLYSPND
;
A
#
# COMPACT_ATOMS: atom_id res chain seq x y z
N LEU A 1 -3.36 -20.33 -30.59
CA LEU A 1 -2.16 -20.37 -29.72
C LEU A 1 -1.04 -19.40 -30.13
N ASN A 2 -0.99 -18.88 -31.37
CA ASN A 2 0.06 -17.92 -31.80
C ASN A 2 -0.17 -16.45 -31.39
N THR A 3 -1.37 -16.10 -30.96
CA THR A 3 -1.78 -14.69 -30.76
C THR A 3 -1.11 -14.02 -29.55
N HIS A 4 -0.66 -14.78 -28.54
CA HIS A 4 -0.07 -14.23 -27.31
C HIS A 4 1.44 -14.48 -27.17
N PHE A 5 2.11 -15.13 -28.12
CA PHE A 5 3.53 -15.50 -28.00
C PHE A 5 4.44 -14.29 -27.72
N LYS A 6 4.13 -13.12 -28.30
CA LYS A 6 4.87 -11.87 -28.08
C LYS A 6 4.73 -11.30 -26.66
N HIS A 7 3.65 -11.61 -25.94
CA HIS A 7 3.42 -11.17 -24.56
C HIS A 7 4.04 -12.13 -23.53
N ILE A 8 4.45 -13.33 -23.98
CA ILE A 8 4.97 -14.42 -23.15
C ILE A 8 6.50 -14.46 -23.32
N GLN A 9 7.18 -13.35 -23.04
CA GLN A 9 8.66 -13.28 -23.07
C GLN A 9 9.29 -13.78 -21.76
N TYR A 10 8.79 -14.91 -21.23
CA TYR A 10 9.26 -15.48 -19.97
C TYR A 10 10.78 -15.72 -19.94
N ARG A 11 11.37 -16.06 -21.08
CA ARG A 11 12.82 -16.29 -21.19
C ARG A 11 13.64 -15.01 -21.01
N THR A 12 13.14 -13.87 -21.50
CA THR A 12 13.78 -12.56 -21.34
C THR A 12 13.63 -12.07 -19.91
N PHE A 13 12.41 -12.15 -19.35
CA PHE A 13 12.17 -11.75 -17.95
C PHE A 13 12.95 -12.61 -16.95
N LYS A 14 13.05 -13.93 -17.20
CA LYS A 14 13.88 -14.84 -16.37
C LYS A 14 15.36 -14.48 -16.43
N LYS A 15 15.90 -14.09 -17.59
CA LYS A 15 17.30 -13.63 -17.73
C LYS A 15 17.54 -12.30 -17.01
N LEU A 16 16.54 -11.43 -16.96
CA LEU A 16 16.58 -10.14 -16.26
C LEU A 16 16.31 -10.27 -14.75
N GLY A 17 16.03 -11.48 -14.24
CA GLY A 17 15.68 -11.70 -12.83
C GLY A 17 14.33 -11.10 -12.43
N LEU A 18 13.51 -10.71 -13.40
CA LEU A 18 12.22 -10.06 -13.16
C LEU A 18 11.17 -11.11 -12.79
N PRO A 19 10.22 -10.77 -11.88
CA PRO A 19 9.12 -11.65 -11.56
C PRO A 19 8.32 -11.97 -12.82
N ILE A 20 8.20 -13.25 -13.12
CA ILE A 20 7.62 -13.79 -14.37
C ILE A 20 6.09 -13.70 -14.35
N GLY A 21 5.48 -13.42 -13.18
CA GLY A 21 4.03 -13.28 -13.03
C GLY A 21 3.63 -12.27 -11.94
N SER A 22 2.41 -11.75 -12.07
CA SER A 22 1.76 -10.81 -11.15
C SER A 22 1.30 -11.45 -9.85
N GLY A 23 1.45 -12.77 -9.67
CA GLY A 23 0.86 -13.50 -8.54
C GLY A 23 1.25 -12.96 -7.16
N MET A 24 2.50 -12.51 -6.97
CA MET A 24 2.94 -11.90 -5.71
C MET A 24 2.21 -10.58 -5.43
N VAL A 25 2.08 -9.74 -6.45
CA VAL A 25 1.38 -8.44 -6.38
C VAL A 25 -0.12 -8.66 -6.17
N GLU A 26 -0.73 -9.61 -6.89
CA GLU A 26 -2.14 -9.96 -6.75
C GLU A 26 -2.45 -10.53 -5.36
N SER A 27 -1.55 -11.34 -4.82
CA SER A 27 -1.67 -11.90 -3.47
C SER A 27 -1.58 -10.80 -2.42
N ALA A 28 -0.63 -9.87 -2.58
CA ALA A 28 -0.51 -8.71 -1.71
C ALA A 28 -1.78 -7.83 -1.78
N CYS A 29 -2.32 -7.59 -2.97
CA CYS A 29 -3.55 -6.82 -3.16
C CYS A 29 -4.78 -7.53 -2.53
N LYS A 30 -4.90 -8.85 -2.68
CA LYS A 30 -5.93 -9.66 -2.00
C LYS A 30 -5.83 -9.54 -0.48
N TRP A 31 -4.63 -9.66 0.07
CA TRP A 31 -4.43 -9.65 1.51
C TRP A 31 -4.55 -8.25 2.13
N LEU A 32 -4.00 -7.22 1.46
CA LEU A 32 -3.95 -5.87 2.00
C LEU A 32 -5.29 -5.15 1.83
N ILE A 33 -5.91 -5.26 0.65
CA ILE A 33 -7.13 -4.53 0.30
C ILE A 33 -8.36 -5.41 0.52
N GLN A 34 -8.44 -6.56 -0.14
CA GLN A 34 -9.70 -7.32 -0.17
C GLN A 34 -10.10 -7.87 1.21
N GLN A 35 -9.15 -8.37 2.00
CA GLN A 35 -9.46 -8.87 3.35
C GLN A 35 -10.08 -7.80 4.27
N ARG A 36 -9.75 -6.52 4.09
CA ARG A 36 -10.19 -5.45 5.01
C ARG A 36 -11.34 -4.60 4.48
N PHE A 37 -11.40 -4.40 3.17
CA PHE A 37 -12.34 -3.48 2.54
C PHE A 37 -13.46 -4.18 1.76
N LYS A 38 -13.34 -5.50 1.51
CA LYS A 38 -14.32 -6.29 0.76
C LYS A 38 -15.07 -7.24 1.71
N GLY A 39 -15.90 -6.65 2.58
CA GLY A 39 -16.82 -7.36 3.46
C GLY A 39 -18.29 -7.07 3.12
N VAL A 40 -19.19 -7.96 3.53
CA VAL A 40 -20.64 -7.77 3.35
C VAL A 40 -21.10 -6.49 4.07
N GLY A 41 -21.89 -5.66 3.39
CA GLY A 41 -22.42 -4.41 3.95
C GLY A 41 -21.41 -3.27 4.11
N MET A 42 -20.12 -3.48 3.77
CA MET A 42 -19.13 -2.41 3.84
C MET A 42 -19.36 -1.38 2.74
N ARG A 43 -19.47 -0.12 3.15
CA ARG A 43 -19.52 1.05 2.26
C ARG A 43 -18.48 2.04 2.74
N TRP A 44 -17.66 2.52 1.83
CA TRP A 44 -16.61 3.49 2.09
C TRP A 44 -16.82 4.67 1.15
N SER A 45 -16.64 5.89 1.63
CA SER A 45 -16.36 7.02 0.75
C SER A 45 -14.97 6.86 0.14
N GLU A 46 -14.73 7.45 -1.03
CA GLU A 46 -13.42 7.38 -1.69
C GLU A 46 -12.31 7.94 -0.79
N ASP A 47 -12.55 9.10 -0.18
CA ASP A 47 -11.63 9.70 0.78
C ASP A 47 -11.39 8.79 1.98
N GLY A 48 -12.46 8.27 2.61
CA GLY A 48 -12.34 7.42 3.79
C GLY A 48 -11.57 6.13 3.50
N PHE A 49 -11.80 5.55 2.31
CA PHE A 49 -11.05 4.40 1.82
C PHE A 49 -9.56 4.73 1.66
N ASN A 50 -9.22 5.85 1.01
CA ASN A 50 -7.83 6.25 0.79
C ASN A 50 -7.07 6.49 2.10
N HIS A 51 -7.65 7.20 3.07
CA HIS A 51 -7.02 7.43 4.37
C HIS A 51 -6.71 6.10 5.10
N LEU A 52 -7.69 5.18 5.13
CA LEU A 52 -7.50 3.86 5.74
C LEU A 52 -6.50 3.00 4.98
N LEU A 53 -6.47 3.09 3.66
CA LEU A 53 -5.50 2.39 2.82
C LEU A 53 -4.07 2.83 3.14
N HIS A 54 -3.83 4.15 3.23
CA HIS A 54 -2.52 4.69 3.61
C HIS A 54 -2.06 4.22 4.98
N LEU A 55 -2.95 4.26 5.99
CA LEU A 55 -2.66 3.74 7.34
C LEU A 55 -2.30 2.25 7.30
N ARG A 56 -3.09 1.45 6.58
CA ARG A 56 -2.85 0.00 6.45
C ARG A 56 -1.52 -0.28 5.73
N LEU A 57 -1.20 0.48 4.69
CA LEU A 57 0.05 0.35 3.95
C LEU A 57 1.26 0.65 4.85
N ALA A 58 1.21 1.72 5.64
CA ALA A 58 2.29 2.06 6.55
C ALA A 58 2.47 1.03 7.65
N TRP A 59 1.36 0.48 8.19
CA TRP A 59 1.42 -0.59 9.18
C TRP A 59 2.07 -1.87 8.63
N VAL A 60 1.65 -2.33 7.43
CA VAL A 60 2.21 -3.52 6.79
C VAL A 60 3.70 -3.36 6.47
N ASN A 61 4.11 -2.17 6.05
CA ASN A 61 5.50 -1.90 5.71
C ASN A 61 6.36 -1.50 6.92
N GLN A 62 5.82 -1.48 8.14
CA GLN A 62 6.53 -0.99 9.34
C GLN A 62 7.06 0.44 9.18
N ARG A 63 6.30 1.28 8.46
CA ARG A 63 6.63 2.68 8.15
C ARG A 63 5.66 3.65 8.81
N PHE A 64 5.07 3.24 9.92
CA PHE A 64 4.09 4.06 10.64
C PHE A 64 4.69 5.39 11.08
N ASP A 65 5.94 5.37 11.53
CA ASP A 65 6.70 6.55 11.96
C ASP A 65 6.91 7.56 10.82
N THR A 66 6.86 7.13 9.56
CA THR A 66 6.96 8.06 8.41
C THR A 66 5.64 8.75 8.07
N LEU A 67 4.51 8.21 8.52
CA LEU A 67 3.22 8.90 8.42
C LEU A 67 3.03 9.90 9.57
N PHE A 68 3.52 9.52 10.75
CA PHE A 68 3.44 10.33 11.97
C PHE A 68 4.83 10.76 12.38
N SER A 69 5.59 11.36 11.46
CA SER A 69 6.86 11.98 11.82
C SER A 69 6.59 12.89 13.01
N ASP A 70 7.24 12.60 14.14
CA ASP A 70 7.22 13.48 15.29
C ASP A 70 7.81 14.81 14.82
N GLU A 71 6.96 15.74 14.39
CA GLU A 71 7.32 17.14 14.53
C GLU A 71 7.62 17.27 16.02
N PRO A 72 8.88 17.62 16.41
CA PRO A 72 9.18 17.82 17.80
C PRO A 72 8.12 18.80 18.27
N LEU A 73 7.34 18.40 19.28
CA LEU A 73 6.34 19.28 19.89
C LEU A 73 7.08 20.57 20.18
N THR A 74 6.96 21.56 19.29
CA THR A 74 7.38 22.91 19.57
C THR A 74 6.32 23.35 20.54
N LEU A 75 6.55 23.01 21.82
CA LEU A 75 6.14 23.80 22.95
C LEU A 75 6.69 25.19 22.67
N THR A 76 6.02 25.93 21.79
CA THR A 76 6.14 27.37 21.70
C THR A 76 5.58 27.86 23.02
N LEU A 77 6.48 27.94 24.00
CA LEU A 77 6.54 28.97 25.02
C LEU A 77 5.17 29.52 25.42
N TYR A 78 4.33 28.71 26.06
CA TYR A 78 3.30 29.26 26.94
C TYR A 78 4.00 29.61 28.25
N SER A 79 4.54 30.83 28.31
CA SER A 79 4.83 31.51 29.58
C SER A 79 3.49 32.01 30.12
N PRO A 80 3.00 31.56 31.29
CA PRO A 80 1.71 32.02 31.82
C PRO A 80 1.76 33.47 32.36
N ASN A 81 2.79 34.25 32.05
CA ASN A 81 3.09 35.53 32.70
C ASN A 81 3.50 36.68 31.76
N ASP A 82 3.13 36.66 30.47
CA ASP A 82 3.16 37.86 29.61
C ASP A 82 1.75 38.43 29.41
#